data_AF-A0A3A4Z5P9-F1
#
_entry.id   AF-A0A3A4Z5P9-F1
#
_cell.length_a   1.000
_cell.length_b   1.000
_cell.length_c   1.000
_cell.angle_alpha   90.00
_cell.angle_beta   90.00
_cell.angle_gamma   90.00
#
_symmetry.space_group_name_H-M   'P 1'
#
loop_
_entity.id
_entity.type
_entity.pdbx_description
1 polymer ?
#
loop_
_entity_poly.entity_id
_entity_poly.type
_entity_poly.pdbx_seq_one_letter_code
_entity_poly.pdbx_strand_id
1 'polypeptide(L)'
;MTKDGSSGFAVTRDKELISVFSKPGAGLGFEAVQKAIEIGAAKLDCYDGKLPKFYSRSGFKEYNRLPWADQYTPKGWKFDEFGKPDVVFMKLGKE
;
A
#
# COMPACT_ATOMS: atom_id res chain seq x y z
N MET A 1 -0.48 -13.20 7.61
CA MET A 1 0.52 -13.81 6.69
C MET A 1 0.03 -15.20 6.29
N THR A 2 0.26 -15.61 5.04
CA THR A 2 -0.04 -16.97 4.58
C THR A 2 0.87 -17.99 5.28
N LYS A 3 0.44 -19.26 5.37
CA LYS A 3 1.20 -20.31 6.09
C LYS A 3 2.61 -20.53 5.53
N ASP A 4 2.75 -20.40 4.22
CA ASP A 4 4.01 -20.50 3.47
C ASP A 4 4.83 -19.19 3.46
N GLY A 5 4.33 -18.13 4.08
CA GLY A 5 4.97 -16.82 4.11
C GLY A 5 5.15 -16.19 2.72
N SER A 6 4.33 -16.56 1.74
CA SER A 6 4.39 -16.02 0.38
C SER A 6 3.63 -14.70 0.22
N SER A 7 2.69 -14.39 1.11
CA SER A 7 1.94 -13.13 1.10
C SER A 7 1.54 -12.69 2.51
N GLY A 8 1.36 -11.39 2.69
CA GLY A 8 0.98 -10.85 3.98
C GLY A 8 0.70 -9.35 3.97
N PHE A 9 0.22 -8.89 5.11
CA PHE A 9 -0.09 -7.51 5.42
C PHE A 9 -0.20 -7.37 6.94
N ALA A 10 -0.26 -6.13 7.42
CA ALA A 10 -0.63 -5.79 8.78
C ALA A 10 -1.68 -4.67 8.77
N VAL A 11 -2.51 -4.62 9.81
CA VAL A 11 -3.51 -3.57 10.03
C VAL A 11 -3.26 -2.96 11.40
N THR A 12 -3.09 -1.63 11.45
CA THR A 12 -2.89 -0.91 12.71
C THR A 12 -4.22 -0.72 13.45
N ARG A 13 -4.17 -0.30 14.72
CA ARG A 13 -5.37 0.04 15.50
C ARG A 13 -6.17 1.19 14.86
N ASP A 14 -5.48 2.09 14.16
CA ASP A 14 -6.08 3.21 13.44
C ASP A 14 -6.62 2.83 12.05
N LYS A 15 -6.79 1.52 11.81
CA LYS A 15 -7.32 0.96 10.56
C LYS A 15 -6.45 1.24 9.35
N GLU A 16 -5.14 1.39 9.56
CA GLU A 16 -4.19 1.60 8.47
C GLU A 16 -3.65 0.26 7.97
N LEU A 17 -3.76 0.03 6.67
CA LEU A 17 -3.13 -1.10 6.00
C LEU A 17 -1.65 -0.77 5.75
N ILE A 18 -0.77 -1.56 6.38
CA ILE A 18 0.68 -1.40 6.28
C ILE A 18 1.33 -2.72 5.86
N SER A 19 2.55 -2.63 5.32
CA SER A 19 3.41 -3.80 5.04
C SER A 19 2.76 -4.89 4.16
N VAL A 20 1.96 -4.51 3.16
CA VAL A 20 1.43 -5.46 2.17
C VAL A 20 2.57 -5.99 1.31
N PHE A 21 2.67 -7.31 1.17
CA PHE A 21 3.63 -7.94 0.27
C PHE A 21 3.06 -9.20 -0.35
N SER A 22 3.56 -9.53 -1.55
CA SER A 22 3.35 -10.82 -2.19
C SER A 22 4.63 -11.18 -2.95
N LYS A 23 5.17 -12.38 -2.71
CA LYS A 23 6.39 -12.85 -3.37
C LYS A 23 6.11 -13.12 -4.86
N PRO A 24 7.14 -12.99 -5.74
CA PRO A 24 7.02 -13.42 -7.12
C PRO A 24 6.47 -14.85 -7.23
N GLY A 25 5.50 -15.06 -8.12
CA GLY A 25 4.83 -16.35 -8.31
C GLY A 25 3.64 -16.61 -7.39
N ALA A 26 3.48 -15.91 -6.26
CA ALA A 26 2.32 -16.07 -5.39
C ALA A 26 1.08 -15.36 -5.97
N GLY A 27 1.23 -14.12 -6.44
CA GLY A 27 0.13 -13.37 -7.05
C GLY A 27 -0.97 -12.91 -6.09
N LEU A 28 -0.82 -13.14 -4.78
CA LEU A 28 -1.84 -12.93 -3.75
C LEU A 28 -1.93 -11.50 -3.21
N GLY A 29 -1.46 -10.51 -3.97
CA GLY A 29 -1.44 -9.12 -3.52
C GLY A 29 -2.85 -8.55 -3.38
N PHE A 30 -3.72 -8.81 -4.35
CA PHE A 30 -5.08 -8.28 -4.34
C PHE A 30 -5.91 -8.92 -3.21
N GLU A 31 -5.79 -10.22 -3.04
CA GLU A 31 -6.41 -11.00 -1.97
C GLU A 31 -5.93 -10.55 -0.59
N ALA A 32 -4.65 -10.21 -0.44
CA ALA A 32 -4.14 -9.63 0.80
C ALA A 32 -4.84 -8.31 1.14
N VAL A 33 -5.07 -7.43 0.16
CA VAL A 33 -5.80 -6.17 0.36
C VAL A 33 -7.26 -6.41 0.69
N GLN A 34 -7.94 -7.30 -0.04
CA GLN A 34 -9.33 -7.67 0.24
C GLN A 34 -9.47 -8.21 1.68
N LYS A 35 -8.56 -9.09 2.08
CA LYS A 35 -8.55 -9.64 3.44
C LYS A 35 -8.26 -8.58 4.50
N ALA A 36 -7.41 -7.60 4.19
CA ALA A 36 -7.16 -6.48 5.09
C ALA A 36 -8.41 -5.63 5.33
N ILE A 37 -9.19 -5.36 4.28
CA ILE A 37 -10.46 -4.63 4.37
C ILE A 37 -11.45 -5.40 5.25
N GLU A 38 -11.60 -6.71 5.01
CA GLU A 38 -12.49 -7.57 5.82
C GLU A 38 -12.19 -7.50 7.32
N ILE A 39 -10.92 -7.36 7.71
CA ILE A 39 -10.51 -7.27 9.11
C ILE A 39 -10.43 -5.83 9.64
N GLY A 40 -10.89 -4.85 8.86
CA GLY A 40 -11.13 -3.47 9.31
C GLY A 40 -10.15 -2.42 8.82
N ALA A 41 -9.28 -2.72 7.85
CA ALA A 41 -8.48 -1.68 7.20
C ALA A 41 -9.37 -0.69 6.44
N ALA A 42 -9.09 0.61 6.61
CA ALA A 42 -9.89 1.68 6.03
C ALA A 42 -9.04 2.79 5.38
N LYS A 43 -7.74 2.85 5.65
CA LYS A 43 -6.80 3.82 5.07
C LYS A 43 -5.44 3.18 4.79
N LEU A 44 -4.66 3.80 3.91
CA LEU A 44 -3.27 3.45 3.62
C LEU A 44 -2.55 4.65 3.01
N ASP A 45 -1.23 4.59 3.00
CA ASP A 45 -0.38 5.42 2.15
C ASP A 45 0.47 4.54 1.22
N CYS A 46 0.81 5.08 0.06
CA CYS A 46 1.67 4.40 -0.90
C CYS A 46 2.40 5.39 -1.81
N TYR A 47 3.54 4.99 -2.36
CA TYR A 47 4.19 5.77 -3.40
C TYR A 47 3.34 5.81 -4.67
N ASP A 48 3.30 6.98 -5.31
CA ASP A 48 2.59 7.18 -6.57
C ASP A 48 3.15 6.29 -7.71
N GLY A 49 2.37 6.15 -8.77
CA GLY A 49 2.66 5.30 -9.92
C GLY A 49 1.66 4.15 -10.02
N LYS A 50 2.11 2.92 -9.80
CA LYS A 50 1.26 1.72 -9.99
C LYS A 50 0.38 1.40 -8.78
N LEU A 51 0.81 1.79 -7.58
CA LEU A 51 0.17 1.40 -6.33
C LEU A 51 -1.20 2.06 -6.12
N PRO A 52 -1.40 3.37 -6.39
CA PRO A 52 -2.73 3.96 -6.24
C PRO A 52 -3.76 3.23 -7.11
N LYS A 53 -3.44 3.00 -8.38
CA LYS A 53 -4.30 2.23 -9.30
C LYS A 53 -4.54 0.79 -8.84
N PHE A 54 -3.58 0.17 -8.17
CA PHE A 54 -3.76 -1.16 -7.59
C PHE A 54 -4.77 -1.13 -6.44
N TYR A 55 -4.60 -0.23 -5.47
CA TYR A 55 -5.50 -0.11 -4.32
C TYR A 55 -6.89 0.41 -4.68
N SER A 56 -7.02 1.23 -5.73
CA SER A 56 -8.31 1.71 -6.24
C SER A 56 -9.25 0.58 -6.67
N ARG A 57 -8.71 -0.57 -7.09
CA ARG A 57 -9.52 -1.76 -7.44
C ARG A 57 -10.28 -2.33 -6.23
N SER A 58 -9.81 -2.03 -5.03
CA SER A 58 -10.42 -2.43 -3.76
C SER A 58 -11.22 -1.28 -3.12
N GLY A 59 -11.53 -0.21 -3.86
CA GLY A 59 -12.37 0.89 -3.38
C GLY A 59 -11.65 2.01 -2.64
N PHE A 60 -10.32 1.94 -2.50
CA PHE A 60 -9.54 3.05 -1.95
C PHE A 60 -9.52 4.24 -2.91
N LYS A 61 -9.74 5.44 -2.37
CA LYS A 61 -9.69 6.71 -3.10
C LYS A 61 -8.62 7.60 -2.49
N GLU A 62 -7.83 8.24 -3.34
CA GLU A 62 -6.89 9.30 -2.92
C GLU A 62 -7.67 10.41 -2.21
N TYR A 63 -7.16 10.87 -1.07
CA TYR A 63 -7.71 12.02 -0.34
C TYR A 63 -6.66 13.06 0.04
N ASN A 64 -5.37 12.71 -0.04
CA ASN A 64 -4.26 13.62 0.19
C ASN A 64 -2.99 13.10 -0.49
N ARG A 65 -2.02 13.98 -0.69
CA ARG A 65 -0.75 13.71 -1.35
C ARG A 65 0.35 14.59 -0.75
N LEU A 66 1.52 14.02 -0.52
CA LEU A 66 2.72 14.76 -0.14
C LEU A 66 3.79 14.62 -1.22
N PRO A 67 4.40 15.74 -1.66
CA PRO A 67 5.51 15.66 -2.60
C PRO A 67 6.70 14.93 -1.97
N TRP A 68 7.52 14.30 -2.81
CA TRP A 68 8.76 13.69 -2.34
C TRP A 68 9.62 14.68 -1.56
N ALA A 69 10.14 14.24 -0.41
CA ALA A 69 11.01 15.03 0.44
C ALA A 69 12.31 14.26 0.69
N ASP A 70 13.42 14.79 0.14
CA ASP A 70 14.73 14.13 0.16
C ASP A 70 15.23 13.80 1.58
N GLN A 71 14.81 14.57 2.59
CA GLN A 71 15.15 14.33 4.00
C GLN A 71 14.60 13.00 4.56
N TYR A 72 13.56 12.42 3.95
CA TYR A 72 12.95 11.15 4.36
C TYR A 72 13.34 9.98 3.44
N THR A 73 14.34 10.18 2.57
CA THR A 73 14.82 9.13 1.65
C THR A 73 15.25 7.89 2.42
N PRO A 74 14.67 6.70 2.12
CA PRO A 74 15.10 5.45 2.72
C PRO A 74 16.56 5.12 2.36
N LYS A 75 17.30 4.53 3.31
CA LYS A 75 18.67 4.06 3.04
C LYS A 75 18.65 3.03 1.90
N GLY A 76 19.43 3.29 0.85
CA GLY A 76 19.53 2.41 -0.32
C GLY A 76 18.44 2.62 -1.38
N TRP A 77 17.71 3.74 -1.33
CA TRP A 77 16.74 4.08 -2.37
C TRP A 77 17.42 4.17 -3.75
N LYS A 78 16.83 3.49 -4.74
CA LYS A 78 17.32 3.47 -6.12
C LYS A 78 16.59 4.53 -6.93
N PHE A 79 17.15 5.73 -6.98
CA PHE A 79 16.55 6.85 -7.72
C PHE A 79 16.38 6.56 -9.22
N ASP A 80 17.32 5.84 -9.83
CA ASP A 80 17.22 5.50 -11.26
C ASP A 80 16.07 4.51 -11.57
N GLU A 81 15.67 3.69 -10.58
CA GLU A 81 14.61 2.69 -10.73
C GLU A 81 13.24 3.23 -10.31
N PHE A 82 13.18 3.98 -9.21
CA PHE A 82 11.93 4.39 -8.57
C PHE A 82 11.65 5.90 -8.65
N GLY A 83 12.63 6.72 -9.03
CA GLY A 83 12.49 8.18 -9.09
C GLY A 83 12.30 8.81 -7.70
N LYS A 84 11.51 9.88 -7.68
CA LYS A 84 11.11 10.65 -6.48
C LYS A 84 9.57 10.77 -6.45
N PRO A 85 8.84 9.66 -6.26
CA PRO A 85 7.39 9.66 -6.35
C PRO A 85 6.76 10.34 -5.14
N ASP A 86 5.61 10.98 -5.34
CA ASP A 86 4.82 11.47 -4.23
C ASP A 86 4.35 10.33 -3.32
N VAL A 87 4.04 10.66 -2.08
CA VAL A 87 3.32 9.76 -1.16
C VAL A 87 1.83 10.09 -1.25
N VAL A 88 1.04 9.11 -1.66
CA VAL A 88 -0.41 9.21 -1.86
C VAL A 88 -1.12 8.56 -0.69
N PHE A 89 -1.98 9.32 -0.03
CA PHE A 89 -2.82 8.85 1.06
C PHE A 89 -4.20 8.49 0.51
N MET A 90 -4.64 7.28 0.81
CA MET A 90 -5.89 6.73 0.32
C MET A 90 -6.76 6.24 1.47
N LYS A 91 -8.08 6.33 1.29
CA LYS A 91 -9.07 5.80 2.23
C LYS A 91 -10.22 5.14 1.48
N LEU A 92 -10.87 4.16 2.10
CA LEU A 92 -12.11 3.63 1.55
C LEU A 92 -13.14 4.76 1.49
N GLY A 93 -13.81 4.89 0.33
CA GLY A 93 -14.98 5.76 0.24
C GLY A 93 -16.04 5.25 1.21
N LYS A 94 -16.59 6.11 2.05
CA LYS A 94 -17.85 5.79 2.73
C LYS A 94 -18.91 5.64 1.65
N GLU A 95 -19.59 4.48 1.62
CA GLU A 95 -20.91 4.36 1.00
C GLU A 95 -21.92 5.24 1.75
#